data_AF-A0A4Q6V5E3-F1
#
_entry.id   AF-A0A4Q6V5E3-F1
#
_cell.length_a   1.000
_cell.length_b   1.000
_cell.length_c   1.000
_cell.angle_alpha   90.00
_cell.angle_beta   90.00
_cell.angle_gamma   90.00
#
_symmetry.space_group_name_H-M   'P 1'
#
loop_
_entity.id
_entity.type
_entity.pdbx_description
1 polymer ?
#
loop_
_entity_poly.entity_id
_entity_poly.type
_entity_poly.pdbx_seq_one_letter_code
_entity_poly.pdbx_strand_id
1 'polypeptide(L)'
;MTDDAYLVLLEGPATPLGTPLAATGALACLDTPAVRAWLAAHEVTATSPGLYLVPPEETAALPEDAEKVPVPLSPEELSTVRTRNAPEPVAGVERELRAYRSCTEDREGLLRRALAAGVPAHRVAELTGEELTAVKAAATRP
;
A
#
# COMPACT_ATOMS: atom_id res chain seq x y z
N MET A 1 -1.44 12.14 -14.19
CA MET A 1 -0.14 11.47 -14.36
C MET A 1 -0.26 10.06 -13.82
N THR A 2 0.76 9.21 -14.00
CA THR A 2 0.91 8.05 -13.11
C THR A 2 1.40 8.59 -11.78
N ASP A 3 0.71 8.24 -10.70
CA ASP A 3 1.21 8.45 -9.34
C ASP A 3 2.14 7.28 -9.01
N ASP A 4 3.38 7.40 -9.48
CA ASP A 4 4.41 6.37 -9.30
C ASP A 4 4.80 6.26 -7.82
N ALA A 5 4.87 5.03 -7.31
CA ALA A 5 5.42 4.76 -5.98
C ALA A 5 6.95 4.86 -6.02
N TYR A 6 7.60 5.00 -4.86
CA TYR A 6 9.05 5.08 -4.76
C TYR A 6 9.61 3.97 -3.88
N LEU A 7 10.64 3.28 -4.38
CA LEU A 7 11.52 2.47 -3.56
C LEU A 7 12.59 3.39 -2.99
N VAL A 8 12.79 3.36 -1.68
CA VAL A 8 13.74 4.22 -0.95
C VAL A 8 14.70 3.39 -0.11
N LEU A 9 15.92 3.89 0.07
CA LEU A 9 16.90 3.35 1.01
C LEU A 9 16.97 4.25 2.25
N LEU A 10 16.65 3.71 3.42
CA LEU A 10 16.63 4.42 4.70
C LEU A 10 17.60 3.77 5.70
N GLU A 11 18.57 4.53 6.19
CA GLU A 11 19.56 4.10 7.20
C GLU A 11 19.00 4.16 8.62
N GLY A 12 18.00 3.32 8.90
CA GLY A 12 17.49 3.12 10.26
C GLY A 12 16.45 4.15 10.74
N PRO A 13 16.11 4.11 12.05
CA PRO A 13 14.84 4.64 12.53
C PRO A 13 14.89 6.12 12.93
N ALA A 14 14.47 7.00 12.00
CA ALA A 14 13.86 8.28 12.35
C ALA A 14 12.34 8.12 12.49
N THR A 15 11.68 7.71 11.39
CA THR A 15 10.28 7.27 11.32
C THR A 15 10.20 6.20 10.21
N PRO A 16 9.50 5.06 10.40
CA PRO A 16 9.19 4.17 9.28
C PRO A 16 8.17 4.86 8.35
N LEU A 17 8.62 5.25 7.16
CA LEU A 17 7.80 5.77 6.07
C LEU A 17 7.71 4.72 4.96
N GLY A 18 6.50 4.43 4.48
CA GLY A 18 6.25 3.28 3.61
C GLY A 18 6.50 1.91 4.26
N THR A 19 6.27 0.86 3.47
CA THR A 19 6.34 -0.54 3.93
C THR A 19 7.75 -1.12 3.72
N PRO A 20 8.35 -1.85 4.68
CA PRO A 20 9.60 -2.57 4.44
C PRO A 20 9.47 -3.54 3.26
N LEU A 21 10.43 -3.52 2.33
CA LEU A 21 10.37 -4.33 1.12
C LEU A 21 10.35 -5.84 1.45
N ALA A 22 11.17 -6.25 2.41
CA ALA A 22 11.21 -7.62 2.93
C ALA A 22 9.89 -8.07 3.56
N ALA A 23 9.17 -7.17 4.24
CA ALA A 23 7.86 -7.48 4.79
C ALA A 23 6.82 -7.70 3.68
N THR A 24 7.00 -7.05 2.52
CA THR A 24 6.08 -7.08 1.37
C THR A 24 6.20 -8.36 0.54
N GLY A 25 7.42 -8.83 0.27
CA GLY A 25 7.69 -10.04 -0.51
C GLY A 25 7.99 -9.76 -1.99
N ALA A 26 7.86 -10.79 -2.84
CA ALA A 26 8.19 -10.68 -4.25
C ALA A 26 7.19 -9.79 -5.01
N LEU A 27 7.68 -8.67 -5.53
CA LEU A 27 6.97 -7.74 -6.41
C LEU A 27 7.55 -7.83 -7.83
N ALA A 28 6.70 -7.80 -8.85
CA ALA A 28 7.12 -7.83 -10.25
C ALA A 28 7.89 -6.55 -10.65
N CYS A 29 7.60 -5.42 -9.98
CA CYS A 29 8.32 -4.16 -10.19
C CYS A 29 9.84 -4.27 -9.93
N LEU A 30 10.29 -5.23 -9.10
CA LEU A 30 11.70 -5.40 -8.73
C LEU A 30 12.56 -5.97 -9.86
N ASP A 31 11.97 -6.70 -10.81
CA ASP A 31 12.68 -7.23 -11.97
C ASP A 31 12.84 -6.18 -13.09
N THR A 32 12.23 -5.00 -12.96
CA THR A 32 12.34 -3.93 -13.96
C THR A 32 13.78 -3.41 -14.04
N PRO A 33 14.29 -3.09 -15.25
CA PRO A 33 15.69 -2.73 -15.43
C PRO A 33 16.11 -1.46 -14.67
N ALA A 34 15.19 -0.52 -14.45
CA ALA A 34 15.44 0.67 -13.64
C ALA A 34 15.72 0.33 -12.18
N VAL A 35 14.87 -0.51 -11.56
CA VAL A 35 15.05 -0.94 -10.17
C VAL A 35 16.30 -1.81 -10.02
N ARG A 36 16.51 -2.77 -10.93
CA ARG A 36 17.72 -3.62 -10.90
C ARG A 36 19.02 -2.82 -11.08
N ALA A 37 19.02 -1.76 -11.89
CA ALA A 37 20.17 -0.86 -12.03
C ALA A 37 20.41 -0.02 -10.78
N TRP A 38 19.35 0.52 -10.15
CA TRP A 38 19.47 1.30 -8.91
C TRP A 38 19.92 0.43 -7.73
N LEU A 39 19.33 -0.75 -7.53
CA LEU A 39 19.76 -1.72 -6.51
C LEU A 39 21.26 -2.06 -6.65
N ALA A 40 21.73 -2.28 -7.89
CA ALA A 40 23.13 -2.54 -8.18
C ALA A 40 24.05 -1.32 -7.94
N ALA A 41 23.56 -0.10 -8.18
CA ALA A 41 24.33 1.14 -7.95
C ALA A 41 24.55 1.44 -6.46
N HIS A 42 23.63 1.05 -5.59
CA HIS A 42 23.74 1.18 -4.13
C HIS A 42 24.23 -0.11 -3.43
N GLU A 43 24.68 -1.13 -4.19
CA GLU A 43 25.13 -2.44 -3.70
C GLU A 43 24.13 -3.19 -2.78
N VAL A 44 22.84 -2.86 -2.87
CA VAL A 44 21.76 -3.45 -2.04
C VAL A 44 20.96 -4.50 -2.81
N THR A 45 20.38 -5.44 -2.07
CA THR A 45 19.50 -6.49 -2.61
C THR A 45 18.06 -6.23 -2.21
N ALA A 46 17.09 -6.82 -2.91
CA ALA A 46 15.67 -6.71 -2.56
C ALA A 46 15.30 -7.29 -1.16
N THR A 47 16.23 -7.97 -0.48
CA THR A 47 16.10 -8.46 0.90
C THR A 47 16.81 -7.58 1.93
N SER A 48 17.46 -6.48 1.53
CA SER A 48 18.15 -5.56 2.44
C SER A 48 17.16 -4.85 3.39
N PRO A 49 17.44 -4.80 4.71
CA PRO A 49 16.48 -4.31 5.71
C PRO A 49 16.25 -2.78 5.68
N GLY A 50 17.12 -2.02 5.01
CA GLY A 50 16.96 -0.58 4.80
C GLY A 50 16.06 -0.21 3.61
N LEU A 51 15.55 -1.18 2.83
CA LEU A 51 14.67 -0.89 1.70
C LEU A 51 13.20 -0.77 2.14
N TYR A 52 12.60 0.37 1.85
CA TYR A 52 11.19 0.67 2.09
C TYR A 52 10.52 1.06 0.77
N LEU A 53 9.24 0.68 0.61
CA LEU A 53 8.44 1.02 -0.54
C LEU A 53 7.31 1.95 -0.12
N VAL A 54 7.37 3.18 -0.63
CA VAL A 54 6.57 4.31 -0.23
C VAL A 54 5.49 4.55 -1.29
N PRO A 55 4.19 4.44 -0.96
CA PRO A 55 3.12 4.70 -1.91
C PRO A 55 3.09 6.19 -2.28
N PRO A 56 2.53 6.56 -3.44
CA PRO A 56 2.57 7.94 -3.95
C PRO A 56 2.04 8.97 -2.94
N GLU A 57 0.97 8.65 -2.19
CA GLU A 57 0.42 9.54 -1.15
C GLU A 57 1.39 9.89 0.00
N GLU A 58 2.41 9.08 0.26
CA GLU A 58 3.42 9.30 1.30
C GLU A 58 4.72 9.93 0.76
N THR A 59 4.87 10.08 -0.56
CA THR A 59 6.09 10.63 -1.17
C THR A 59 6.41 12.06 -0.71
N ALA A 60 5.37 12.84 -0.40
CA ALA A 60 5.49 14.19 0.16
C ALA A 60 6.03 14.23 1.61
N ALA A 61 6.12 13.09 2.30
CA ALA A 61 6.75 12.96 3.61
C ALA A 61 8.22 12.50 3.53
N LEU A 62 8.72 12.14 2.34
CA LEU A 62 10.12 11.76 2.15
C LEU A 62 11.01 13.00 2.10
N PRO A 63 12.20 12.97 2.75
CA PRO A 63 13.17 14.05 2.58
C PRO A 63 13.67 14.10 1.14
N GLU A 64 14.03 15.30 0.69
CA GLU A 64 14.47 15.52 -0.69
C GLU A 64 15.75 14.74 -1.00
N ASP A 65 16.68 14.69 -0.05
CA ASP A 65 17.96 13.98 -0.09
C ASP A 65 17.89 12.45 0.13
N ALA A 66 16.70 11.85 0.31
CA ALA A 66 16.60 10.38 0.40
C ALA A 66 16.87 9.73 -0.96
N GLU A 67 17.77 8.73 -0.96
CA GLU A 67 18.03 7.86 -2.10
C GLU A 67 16.77 7.09 -2.48
N LYS A 68 16.22 7.41 -3.66
CA LYS A 68 14.91 6.93 -4.11
C LYS A 68 14.82 6.75 -5.61
N VAL A 69 14.16 5.68 -6.04
CA VAL A 69 13.88 5.37 -7.45
C VAL A 69 12.37 5.19 -7.65
N PRO A 70 11.75 5.80 -8.68
CA PRO A 70 10.35 5.56 -9.01
C PRO A 70 10.17 4.11 -9.48
N VAL A 71 9.13 3.44 -8.98
CA VAL A 71 8.83 2.03 -9.28
C VAL A 71 7.42 1.88 -9.85
N PRO A 72 7.26 1.29 -11.06
CA PRO A 72 5.95 1.12 -11.66
C PRO A 72 5.22 -0.03 -10.96
N LEU A 73 4.39 0.29 -9.97
CA LEU A 73 3.55 -0.69 -9.30
C LEU A 73 2.24 -0.94 -10.04
N SER A 74 1.88 -2.21 -10.16
CA SER A 74 0.51 -2.61 -10.48
C SER A 74 -0.44 -2.20 -9.34
N PRO A 75 -1.73 -1.92 -9.61
CA PRO A 75 -2.71 -1.58 -8.56
C PRO A 75 -2.81 -2.63 -7.45
N GLU A 76 -2.51 -3.89 -7.73
CA GLU A 76 -2.48 -4.98 -6.74
C GLU A 76 -1.25 -4.96 -5.83
N GLU A 77 -0.07 -4.65 -6.38
CA GLU A 77 1.17 -4.48 -5.64
C GLU A 77 1.06 -3.26 -4.73
N LEU A 78 0.58 -2.14 -5.30
CA LEU A 78 0.33 -0.89 -4.62
C LEU A 78 -0.73 -1.05 -3.51
N SER A 79 -1.81 -1.80 -3.75
CA SER A 79 -2.74 -2.21 -2.69
C SER A 79 -2.02 -2.93 -1.54
N THR A 80 -1.20 -3.93 -1.88
CA THR A 80 -0.51 -4.83 -0.94
C THR A 80 0.51 -4.11 -0.06
N VAL A 81 1.24 -3.14 -0.64
CA VAL A 81 2.11 -2.21 0.09
C VAL A 81 1.30 -1.44 1.12
N ARG A 82 0.25 -0.73 0.67
CA ARG A 82 -0.59 0.13 1.52
C ARG A 82 -1.29 -0.66 2.64
N THR A 83 -1.76 -1.89 2.37
CA THR A 83 -2.34 -2.80 3.39
C THR A 83 -1.34 -3.22 4.48
N ARG A 84 -0.03 -3.26 4.18
CA ARG A 84 1.01 -3.57 5.15
C ARG A 84 1.58 -2.35 5.88
N ASN A 85 1.45 -1.16 5.31
CA ASN A 85 1.77 0.09 6.03
C ASN A 85 0.66 0.48 7.01
N ALA A 86 -0.57 0.06 6.72
CA ALA A 86 -1.71 0.25 7.59
C ALA A 86 -1.56 -0.49 8.94
N PRO A 87 -1.96 0.11 10.08
CA PRO A 87 -1.89 -0.55 11.38
C PRO A 87 -2.79 -1.79 11.42
N GLU A 88 -2.44 -2.80 12.23
CA GLU A 88 -3.11 -4.11 12.26
C GLU A 88 -4.66 -4.12 12.18
N PRO A 89 -5.43 -3.29 12.93
CA PRO A 89 -6.89 -3.26 12.79
C PRO A 89 -7.37 -2.90 11.37
N VAL A 90 -6.66 -2.02 10.67
CA VAL A 90 -6.93 -1.64 9.27
C VAL A 90 -6.49 -2.78 8.34
N ALA A 91 -5.26 -3.30 8.52
CA ALA A 91 -4.71 -4.40 7.74
C ALA A 91 -5.51 -5.72 7.88
N GLY A 92 -6.22 -5.92 8.98
CA GLY A 92 -7.21 -6.98 9.17
C GLY A 92 -8.40 -6.80 8.24
N VAL A 93 -9.11 -5.68 8.34
CA VAL A 93 -10.35 -5.46 7.59
C VAL A 93 -10.10 -5.29 6.08
N GLU A 94 -8.95 -4.78 5.64
CA GLU A 94 -8.61 -4.75 4.21
C GLU A 94 -8.47 -6.15 3.59
N ARG A 95 -8.01 -7.14 4.36
CA ARG A 95 -8.00 -8.54 3.92
C ARG A 95 -9.41 -9.12 3.84
N GLU A 96 -10.29 -8.78 4.79
CA GLU A 96 -11.72 -9.14 4.70
C GLU A 96 -12.40 -8.50 3.50
N LEU A 97 -12.16 -7.21 3.20
CA LEU A 97 -12.70 -6.52 2.02
C LEU A 97 -12.25 -7.17 0.71
N ARG A 98 -10.96 -7.54 0.60
CA ARG A 98 -10.43 -8.24 -0.58
C ARG A 98 -10.97 -9.67 -0.70
N ALA A 99 -11.30 -10.35 0.42
CA ALA A 99 -11.93 -11.66 0.41
C ALA A 99 -13.44 -11.60 0.08
N TYR A 100 -14.16 -10.59 0.57
CA TYR A 100 -15.58 -10.34 0.30
C TYR A 100 -15.87 -10.14 -1.20
N ARG A 101 -14.90 -9.61 -1.96
CA ARG A 101 -14.95 -9.55 -3.43
C ARG A 101 -15.19 -10.92 -4.09
N SER A 102 -14.92 -12.02 -3.38
CA SER A 102 -15.17 -13.40 -3.81
C SER A 102 -16.37 -14.06 -3.08
N CYS A 103 -16.96 -13.43 -2.06
CA CYS A 103 -17.99 -14.00 -1.19
C CYS A 103 -19.05 -12.94 -0.81
N THR A 104 -20.22 -13.01 -1.43
CA THR A 104 -21.30 -12.01 -1.31
C THR A 104 -22.16 -12.16 -0.04
N GLU A 105 -21.56 -12.19 1.15
CA GLU A 105 -22.26 -12.30 2.44
C GLU A 105 -21.82 -11.21 3.45
N ASP A 106 -22.80 -10.52 4.05
CA ASP A 106 -22.66 -9.36 4.98
C ASP A 106 -21.95 -8.10 4.44
N ARG A 107 -22.39 -7.61 3.28
CA ARG A 107 -21.92 -6.34 2.66
C ARG A 107 -21.91 -5.15 3.62
N GLU A 108 -23.04 -4.78 4.21
CA GLU A 108 -23.15 -3.55 5.02
C GLU A 108 -22.41 -3.66 6.36
N GLY A 109 -22.37 -4.85 6.97
CA GLY A 109 -21.60 -5.06 8.21
C GLY A 109 -20.09 -4.94 7.98
N LEU A 110 -19.56 -5.48 6.88
CA LEU A 110 -18.16 -5.31 6.52
C LEU A 110 -17.80 -3.86 6.15
N LEU A 111 -18.63 -3.18 5.35
CA LEU A 111 -18.42 -1.75 5.03
C LEU A 111 -18.37 -0.88 6.29
N ARG A 112 -19.30 -1.08 7.23
CA ARG A 112 -19.30 -0.35 8.52
C ARG A 112 -18.09 -0.70 9.39
N ARG A 113 -17.65 -1.97 9.44
CA ARG A 113 -16.43 -2.36 10.16
C ARG A 113 -15.16 -1.74 9.58
N ALA A 114 -15.05 -1.64 8.25
CA ALA A 114 -13.91 -1.00 7.59
C ALA A 114 -13.78 0.48 7.96
N LEU A 115 -14.90 1.21 7.88
CA LEU A 115 -14.95 2.64 8.22
C LEU A 115 -14.68 2.87 9.72
N ALA A 116 -15.21 2.01 10.60
CA ALA A 116 -14.95 2.06 12.05
C ALA A 116 -13.50 1.72 12.42
N ALA A 117 -12.82 0.88 11.63
CA ALA A 117 -11.38 0.61 11.78
C ALA A 117 -10.49 1.75 11.25
N GLY A 118 -11.06 2.74 10.53
CA GLY A 118 -10.34 3.86 9.94
C GLY A 118 -9.94 3.69 8.47
N VAL A 119 -10.40 2.63 7.77
CA VAL A 119 -10.19 2.48 6.32
C VAL A 119 -10.96 3.61 5.60
N PRO A 120 -10.31 4.48 4.81
CA PRO A 120 -10.99 5.58 4.14
C PRO A 120 -11.90 5.08 3.01
N ALA A 121 -13.07 5.72 2.82
CA ALA A 121 -14.12 5.23 1.93
C ALA A 121 -13.70 5.02 0.45
N HIS A 122 -12.73 5.78 -0.06
CA HIS A 122 -12.17 5.57 -1.42
C HIS A 122 -11.47 4.21 -1.54
N ARG A 123 -10.79 3.79 -0.48
CA ARG A 123 -9.97 2.59 -0.41
C ARG A 123 -10.80 1.33 -0.18
N VAL A 124 -11.89 1.47 0.58
CA VAL A 124 -12.94 0.45 0.70
C VAL A 124 -13.55 0.15 -0.68
N ALA A 125 -13.82 1.19 -1.48
CA ALA A 125 -14.30 1.06 -2.86
C ALA A 125 -13.27 0.37 -3.78
N GLU A 126 -12.00 0.80 -3.79
CA GLU A 126 -10.91 0.15 -4.55
C GLU A 126 -10.80 -1.36 -4.27
N LEU A 127 -10.81 -1.75 -2.98
CA LEU A 127 -10.60 -3.13 -2.55
C LEU A 127 -11.77 -4.05 -2.91
N THR A 128 -13.00 -3.60 -2.69
CA THR A 128 -14.22 -4.39 -2.97
C THR A 128 -14.65 -4.34 -4.44
N GLY A 129 -14.26 -3.30 -5.19
CA GLY A 129 -14.80 -3.02 -6.53
C GLY A 129 -16.19 -2.35 -6.49
N GLU A 130 -16.53 -1.72 -5.36
CA GLU A 130 -17.82 -1.05 -5.13
C GLU A 130 -17.80 0.42 -5.53
N GLU A 131 -18.98 0.96 -5.84
CA GLU A 131 -19.14 2.40 -6.08
C GLU A 131 -18.90 3.22 -4.80
N LEU A 132 -18.04 4.24 -4.87
CA LEU A 132 -17.72 5.13 -3.73
C LEU A 132 -18.97 5.78 -3.12
N THR A 133 -19.98 6.06 -3.95
CA THR A 133 -21.27 6.59 -3.49
C THR A 133 -22.03 5.57 -2.64
N ALA A 134 -21.97 4.28 -2.98
CA ALA A 134 -22.61 3.20 -2.22
C ALA A 134 -21.87 2.89 -0.92
N VAL A 135 -20.52 2.93 -0.93
CA VAL A 135 -19.70 2.85 0.28
C VAL A 135 -20.02 4.00 1.25
N LYS A 136 -20.11 5.25 0.74
CA LYS A 136 -20.50 6.41 1.55
C LYS A 136 -21.94 6.29 2.07
N ALA A 137 -22.87 5.75 1.29
CA ALA A 137 -24.24 5.53 1.75
C ALA A 137 -24.32 4.53 2.92
N ALA A 138 -23.46 3.50 2.94
CA ALA A 138 -23.33 2.57 4.07
C ALA A 138 -22.65 3.19 5.31
N ALA A 139 -21.92 4.30 5.16
CA ALA A 139 -21.32 5.04 6.26
C ALA A 139 -22.34 5.91 7.02
N THR A 140 -23.31 6.50 6.30
CA THR A 140 -24.27 7.48 6.84
C THR A 140 -25.52 6.84 7.45
N ARG A 141 -25.59 5.50 7.50
CA ARG A 141 -26.78 4.76 7.96
C ARG A 141 -26.56 4.21 9.37
N PRO A 142 -27.28 4.73 10.39
CA PRO A 142 -27.17 4.26 11.78
C PRO A 142 -27.85 2.89 11.99
#